data_AF-A0A915DPY2-F1
#
_entry.id   AF-A0A915DPY2-F1
#
_cell.length_a   1.000
_cell.length_b   1.000
_cell.length_c   1.000
_cell.angle_alpha   90.00
_cell.angle_beta   90.00
_cell.angle_gamma   90.00
#
_symmetry.space_group_name_H-M   'P 1'
#
loop_
_entity.id
_entity.type
_entity.pdbx_description
1 polymer ?
#
loop_
_entity_poly.entity_id
_entity_poly.type
_entity_poly.pdbx_seq_one_letter_code
_entity_poly.pdbx_strand_id
1 'polypeptide(L)'
;MGYASLFIIRILQGTGLPAILTMVSSVSKEWSPTITMGSYILLLSTPYQIGPIITMPIAGELCESQWGWPSVYYLQGTITLVLITLFYLFFRDAPDSPHP
;
A
#
# COMPACT_ATOMS: atom_id res chain seq x y z
N MET A 1 -10.22 23.84 15.57
CA MET A 1 -11.08 22.65 15.73
C MET A 1 -10.59 21.40 14.96
N GLY A 2 -9.35 21.35 14.46
CA GLY A 2 -8.84 20.17 13.70
C GLY A 2 -7.70 19.38 14.36
N TYR A 3 -7.12 19.86 15.47
CA TYR A 3 -5.90 19.27 16.05
C TYR A 3 -6.09 17.82 16.50
N ALA A 4 -7.16 17.53 17.24
CA ALA A 4 -7.44 16.16 17.71
C ALA A 4 -7.68 15.20 16.54
N SER A 5 -8.42 15.63 15.50
CA SER A 5 -8.65 14.82 14.30
C SER A 5 -7.34 14.52 13.56
N LEU A 6 -6.47 15.52 13.40
CA LEU A 6 -5.16 15.34 12.77
C LEU A 6 -4.27 14.42 13.60
N PHE A 7 -4.31 14.55 14.92
CA PHE A 7 -3.54 13.71 15.83
C PHE A 7 -3.94 12.23 15.72
N ILE A 8 -5.24 11.94 15.71
CA ILE A 8 -5.76 10.57 15.53
C ILE A 8 -5.34 9.99 14.18
N ILE A 9 -5.50 10.76 13.09
CA ILE A 9 -5.11 10.31 11.74
C ILE A 9 -3.61 9.99 11.68
N ARG A 10 -2.77 10.78 12.36
CA ARG A 10 -1.31 10.55 12.38
C ARG A 10 -0.93 9.29 13.16
N ILE A 11 -1.64 8.98 14.24
CA ILE A 11 -1.44 7.71 14.96
C ILE A 11 -1.80 6.53 14.05
N LEU A 12 -2.97 6.59 13.40
CA LEU A 12 -3.43 5.54 12.49
C LEU A 12 -2.49 5.35 11.29
N GLN A 13 -1.95 6.45 10.74
CA GLN A 13 -0.98 6.37 9.66
C GLN A 13 0.37 5.78 10.13
N GLY A 14 0.79 6.10 11.35
CA GLY A 14 2.05 5.62 11.93
C GLY A 14 2.08 4.11 12.18
N THR A 15 0.94 3.51 12.56
CA THR A 15 0.86 2.06 12.82
C THR A 15 0.87 1.21 11.55
N GLY A 16 0.55 1.79 10.38
CA GLY A 16 0.52 1.06 9.10
C GLY A 16 1.91 0.67 8.57
N LEU A 17 2.90 1.55 8.72
CA LEU A 17 4.27 1.32 8.23
C LEU A 17 4.93 0.03 8.78
N PRO A 18 4.97 -0.23 10.10
CA PRO A 18 5.58 -1.45 10.63
C PRO A 18 4.82 -2.73 10.22
N ALA A 19 3.50 -2.64 10.05
CA ALA A 19 2.70 -3.77 9.60
C ALA A 19 3.11 -4.21 8.18
N ILE A 20 3.33 -3.27 7.26
CA ILE A 20 3.72 -3.60 5.88
C ILE A 20 5.15 -4.18 5.84
N LEU A 21 6.09 -3.64 6.63
CA LEU A 21 7.45 -4.18 6.72
C LEU A 21 7.46 -5.64 7.22
N THR A 22 6.59 -5.94 8.19
CA THR A 22 6.43 -7.30 8.72
C THR A 22 5.80 -8.23 7.67
N MET A 23 4.77 -7.76 6.97
CA MET A 23 4.11 -8.51 5.89
C MET A 23 5.08 -8.85 4.75
N VAL A 24 5.86 -7.87 4.26
CA VAL A 24 6.88 -8.11 3.21
C VAL A 24 7.85 -9.20 3.65
N SER A 25 8.27 -9.17 4.91
CA SER A 25 9.22 -10.16 5.46
C SER A 25 8.60 -11.56 5.57
N SER A 26 7.32 -11.68 5.95
CA SER A 26 6.63 -12.96 6.08
C SER A 26 6.29 -13.57 4.72
N VAL A 27 5.68 -12.78 3.82
CA VAL A 27 5.35 -13.20 2.45
C VAL A 27 6.62 -13.63 1.70
N SER A 28 7.73 -12.92 1.89
CA SER A 28 8.99 -13.30 1.26
C SER A 28 9.55 -14.65 1.73
N LYS A 29 9.30 -15.05 2.97
CA LYS A 29 9.76 -16.35 3.49
C LYS A 29 8.92 -17.51 2.96
N GLU A 30 7.64 -17.27 2.75
CA GLU A 30 6.69 -18.31 2.36
C GLU A 30 6.67 -18.53 0.84
N TRP A 31 6.94 -17.50 0.05
CA TRP A 31 6.82 -17.54 -1.40
C TRP A 31 8.15 -17.54 -2.18
N SER A 32 9.30 -17.32 -1.52
CA SER A 32 10.62 -17.32 -2.18
C SER A 32 11.52 -18.45 -1.69
N PRO A 33 12.26 -19.12 -2.60
CA PRO A 33 13.42 -19.93 -2.21
C PRO A 33 14.42 -19.12 -1.38
N THR A 34 14.99 -19.73 -0.34
CA THR A 34 15.85 -19.06 0.65
C THR A 34 17.07 -18.38 0.03
N ILE A 35 17.56 -18.86 -1.11
CA ILE A 35 18.73 -18.32 -1.81
C ILE A 35 18.46 -17.00 -2.55
N THR A 36 17.22 -16.75 -2.99
CA THR A 36 16.81 -15.53 -3.72
C THR A 36 15.89 -14.61 -2.91
N MET A 37 15.68 -14.89 -1.63
CA MET A 37 14.80 -14.13 -0.75
C MET A 37 15.11 -12.63 -0.74
N GLY A 38 16.40 -12.26 -0.79
CA GLY A 38 16.82 -10.86 -0.86
C GLY A 38 16.26 -10.12 -2.08
N SER A 39 16.30 -10.73 -3.26
CA SER A 39 15.76 -10.13 -4.49
C SER A 39 14.23 -9.98 -4.45
N TYR A 40 13.54 -10.93 -3.83
CA TYR A 40 12.08 -10.88 -3.68
C TYR A 40 11.64 -9.77 -2.71
N ILE A 41 12.35 -9.58 -1.60
CA ILE A 41 12.12 -8.45 -0.67
C ILE A 41 12.33 -7.11 -1.38
N LEU A 42 13.40 -6.99 -2.19
CA LEU A 42 13.67 -5.77 -2.95
C LEU A 42 12.54 -5.47 -3.96
N LEU A 43 12.05 -6.50 -4.66
CA LEU A 43 10.93 -6.37 -5.57
C LEU A 43 9.66 -5.91 -4.84
N LEU A 44 9.33 -6.53 -3.71
CA LEU A 44 8.19 -6.13 -2.87
C LEU A 44 8.33 -4.73 -2.26
N SER A 45 9.56 -4.27 -2.04
CA SER A 45 9.84 -2.94 -1.45
C SER A 45 9.89 -1.82 -2.48
N THR A 46 10.07 -2.14 -3.76
CA THR A 46 10.12 -1.20 -4.88
C THR A 46 8.95 -0.21 -4.95
N PRO A 47 7.67 -0.60 -4.75
CA PRO A 47 6.54 0.33 -4.81
C PRO A 47 6.62 1.49 -3.81
N TYR A 48 7.35 1.38 -2.69
CA TYR A 48 7.55 2.48 -1.75
C TYR A 48 8.27 3.68 -2.35
N GLN A 49 9.18 3.45 -3.29
CA GLN A 49 9.98 4.49 -3.91
C GLN A 49 9.28 4.99 -5.18
N ILE A 50 8.68 4.09 -5.95
CA ILE A 50 8.01 4.42 -7.21
C ILE A 50 6.68 5.13 -6.98
N GLY A 51 5.92 4.75 -5.95
CA GLY A 51 4.61 5.35 -5.64
C GLY A 51 4.67 6.87 -5.53
N PRO A 52 5.52 7.44 -4.67
CA PRO A 52 5.67 8.90 -4.55
C PRO A 52 6.09 9.59 -5.84
N ILE A 53 6.93 8.97 -6.67
CA ILE A 53 7.36 9.54 -7.96
C ILE A 53 6.16 9.79 -8.87
N ILE A 54 5.13 8.94 -8.79
CA ILE A 54 3.90 9.06 -9.58
C ILE A 54 2.87 9.95 -8.85
N THR A 55 2.69 9.76 -7.54
CA THR A 55 1.65 10.47 -6.77
C THR A 55 1.96 11.96 -6.60
N MET A 56 3.23 12.34 -6.47
CA MET A 56 3.63 13.75 -6.28
C MET A 56 3.23 14.68 -7.44
N PRO A 57 3.53 14.37 -8.72
CA PRO A 57 3.09 15.23 -9.83
C PRO A 57 1.57 15.25 -9.97
N ILE A 58 0.88 14.10 -9.79
CA ILE A 58 -0.59 14.04 -9.81
C ILE A 58 -1.19 14.93 -8.72
N ALA A 59 -0.62 14.90 -7.52
CA ALA A 59 -1.05 15.77 -6.43
C ALA A 59 -0.78 17.24 -6.74
N GLY A 60 0.32 17.58 -7.40
CA GLY A 60 0.65 18.93 -7.85
C GLY A 60 -0.42 19.50 -8.78
N GLU A 61 -0.74 18.77 -9.84
CA GLU A 61 -1.77 19.18 -10.82
C GLU A 61 -3.16 19.28 -10.19
N LEU A 62 -3.52 18.33 -9.31
CA LEU A 62 -4.81 18.31 -8.63
C LEU A 62 -4.97 19.44 -7.61
N CYS A 63 -3.90 19.87 -6.96
CA CYS A 63 -3.93 20.98 -6.00
C CYS A 63 -4.24 22.32 -6.67
N GLU A 64 -3.76 22.54 -7.90
CA GLU A 64 -4.03 23.73 -8.71
C GLU A 64 -5.40 23.68 -9.42
N SER A 65 -6.02 22.49 -9.48
CA SER A 65 -7.34 22.32 -10.08
C SER A 65 -8.45 22.96 -9.24
N GLN A 66 -9.63 23.17 -9.85
CA GLN A 66 -10.82 23.72 -9.18
C GLN A 66 -11.34 22.85 -8.02
N TRP A 67 -10.87 21.61 -7.90
CA TRP A 67 -11.24 20.65 -6.87
C TRP A 67 -10.34 20.72 -5.63
N GLY A 68 -9.23 21.47 -5.71
CA GLY A 68 -8.29 21.72 -4.63
C GLY A 68 -7.61 20.46 -4.07
N TRP A 69 -6.88 20.65 -2.97
CA TRP A 69 -6.13 19.59 -2.28
C TRP A 69 -6.96 18.37 -1.81
N PRO A 70 -8.25 18.46 -1.43
CA PRO A 70 -9.01 17.30 -0.97
C PRO A 70 -9.19 16.23 -2.06
N SER A 71 -9.17 16.63 -3.34
CA SER A 71 -9.33 15.75 -4.49
C SER A 71 -8.28 14.63 -4.54
N VAL A 72 -7.05 14.92 -4.11
CA VAL A 72 -5.93 13.96 -4.04
C VAL A 72 -6.27 12.80 -3.11
N TYR A 73 -6.90 13.09 -1.97
CA TYR A 73 -7.30 12.08 -0.99
C TYR A 73 -8.42 11.19 -1.52
N TYR A 74 -9.40 11.77 -2.24
CA TYR A 74 -10.47 11.00 -2.87
C TYR A 74 -9.96 10.10 -3.99
N LEU A 75 -9.04 10.61 -4.83
CA LEU A 75 -8.47 9.83 -5.93
C LEU A 75 -7.62 8.66 -5.42
N GLN A 76 -6.67 8.93 -4.53
CA GLN A 76 -5.81 7.89 -3.97
C GLN A 76 -6.61 6.90 -3.10
N GLY A 77 -7.62 7.37 -2.36
CA GLY A 77 -8.51 6.53 -1.56
C GLY A 77 -9.36 5.59 -2.42
N THR A 78 -9.93 6.10 -3.52
CA THR A 78 -10.73 5.29 -4.45
C THR A 78 -9.88 4.22 -5.13
N ILE A 79 -8.68 4.57 -5.60
CA ILE A 79 -7.74 3.61 -6.19
C ILE A 79 -7.40 2.51 -5.17
N THR A 80 -7.12 2.88 -3.92
CA THR A 80 -6.80 1.94 -2.85
C THR A 80 -7.98 1.00 -2.56
N LEU A 81 -9.21 1.52 -2.49
CA LEU A 81 -10.41 0.71 -2.29
C LEU A 81 -10.64 -0.28 -3.43
N VAL A 82 -10.45 0.15 -4.68
CA VAL A 82 -10.57 -0.72 -5.86
C VAL A 82 -9.52 -1.83 -5.80
N LEU A 83 -8.26 -1.50 -5.52
CA LEU A 83 -7.18 -2.48 -5.43
C LEU A 83 -7.38 -3.45 -4.27
N ILE A 84 -7.83 -2.99 -3.11
CA ILE A 84 -8.17 -3.86 -1.98
C ILE A 84 -9.33 -4.78 -2.36
N THR A 85 -10.37 -4.25 -3.01
CA THR A 85 -11.52 -5.06 -3.44
C THR A 85 -11.08 -6.13 -4.44
N LEU A 86 -10.26 -5.76 -5.43
CA LEU A 86 -9.68 -6.70 -6.38
C LEU A 86 -8.81 -7.74 -5.66
N PHE A 87 -7.98 -7.32 -4.71
CA PHE A 87 -7.19 -8.24 -3.89
C PHE A 87 -8.10 -9.22 -3.14
N TYR A 88 -9.15 -8.78 -2.45
CA TYR A 88 -10.09 -9.67 -1.76
C TYR A 88 -10.80 -10.66 -2.69
N LEU A 89 -11.09 -10.27 -3.94
CA LEU A 89 -11.78 -11.13 -4.91
C LEU A 89 -10.85 -12.12 -5.61
N PHE A 90 -9.62 -11.72 -5.93
CA PHE A 90 -8.67 -12.50 -6.72
C PHE A 90 -7.61 -13.22 -5.88
N PHE A 91 -7.25 -12.69 -4.71
CA PHE A 91 -6.27 -13.30 -3.82
C PHE A 91 -6.92 -14.50 -3.12
N ARG A 92 -6.62 -15.69 -3.62
CA ARG A 92 -6.69 -16.93 -2.86
C ARG A 92 -5.30 -17.20 -2.31
N ASP A 93 -5.20 -17.48 -1.02
CA ASP A 93 -3.97 -18.02 -0.42
C ASP A 93 -3.53 -19.23 -1.27
N ALA A 94 -2.36 -19.18 -1.91
CA ALA A 94 -1.83 -20.35 -2.58
C ALA A 94 -1.13 -21.27 -1.57
N PRO A 95 -0.70 -22.46 -1.99
CA PRO A 95 -1.46 -23.53 -2.60
C PRO A 95 -1.32 -24.73 -1.66
N ASP A 96 -2.15 -24.85 -0.63
CA ASP A 96 -2.05 -26.01 0.29
C ASP A 96 -3.43 -26.54 0.69
N SER A 97 -4.31 -26.67 -0.32
CA SER A 97 -5.33 -27.70 -0.23
C SER A 97 -4.71 -29.02 -0.71
N PRO A 98 -4.39 -29.99 0.17
CA PRO A 98 -4.21 -31.35 -0.28
C PRO A 98 -5.53 -31.76 -0.96
N HIS A 99 -5.45 -32.00 -2.27
CA HIS A 99 -6.52 -32.71 -2.96
C HIS A 99 -6.65 -34.10 -2.31
N PRO A 100 -7.86 -34.59 -2.00
CA PRO A 100 -8.05 -36.02 -1.79
C PRO A 100 -7.75 -36.80 -3.08
#